data_AF-A0A420NGS4-F1
#
_entry.id   AF-A0A420NGS4-F1
#
_cell.length_a   1.000
_cell.length_b   1.000
_cell.length_c   1.000
_cell.angle_alpha   90.00
_cell.angle_beta   90.00
_cell.angle_gamma   90.00
#
_symmetry.space_group_name_H-M   'P 1'
#
loop_
_entity.id
_entity.type
_entity.pdbx_description
1 polymer ?
#
loop_
_entity_poly.entity_id
_entity_poly.type
_entity_poly.pdbx_seq_one_letter_code
_entity_poly.pdbx_strand_id
1 'polypeptide(L)'
;MSTQDVASTEPDVQTVISIDPDSHHQLTDVQRLLFGAERPGTNPPPRKRRRGGKIYSGCGTCRTRKIKCDERQPKCYNCERSRIYVCDGFENNSTASGSTLPLLESPEASERFSIRGICRDIEKPSAKRLKVSGVEVVSADLSSESDVRKVLTRASVVFLVTAYSSNSCNKKIEIDQGKNVARVSKELGIGHLIFSSLLSVTESTNGQLKHAQEFDSKAEVERFIRQFEKPATFVLPGFYMSLFTPGQYLTRSRQDAQLLQLEEPVSTSSTKSPLIDIDKDFGRSVVAASLKRDSFLGKRVYAAQACYTLDEIAAVVNKFELIHGFRCVTREVPDDEFLSQRPVSGSNTTERQIEILDMYRFMRGPAYYLNGSLEMNQNIVGGLLVTYEEFVRNGGLI
;
A
#
# COMPACT_ATOMS: atom_id res chain seq x y z
N MET A 1 -18.35 9.38 20.89
CA MET A 1 -17.88 10.42 19.94
C MET A 1 -17.02 9.72 18.90
N SER A 2 -17.54 9.67 17.66
CA SER A 2 -16.82 9.53 16.38
C SER A 2 -15.47 8.79 16.39
N THR A 3 -15.50 7.46 16.26
CA THR A 3 -14.39 6.69 15.69
C THR A 3 -14.31 7.03 14.19
N GLN A 4 -13.36 7.88 13.81
CA GLN A 4 -13.11 8.23 12.41
C GLN A 4 -12.43 7.07 11.70
N ASP A 5 -13.12 6.57 10.66
CA ASP A 5 -12.60 6.04 9.41
C ASP A 5 -11.37 5.12 9.48
N VAL A 6 -11.61 3.81 9.55
CA VAL A 6 -10.82 2.86 8.76
C VAL A 6 -11.44 2.82 7.37
N ALA A 7 -11.39 3.97 6.68
CA ALA A 7 -11.45 3.90 5.24
C ALA A 7 -10.20 3.11 4.86
N SER A 8 -10.41 1.92 4.30
CA SER A 8 -9.53 1.46 3.23
C SER A 8 -9.54 2.60 2.20
N THR A 9 -8.68 3.59 2.40
CA THR A 9 -8.44 4.64 1.42
C THR A 9 -8.06 3.88 0.18
N GLU A 10 -8.96 3.86 -0.80
CA GLU A 10 -8.65 3.33 -2.12
C GLU A 10 -7.27 3.89 -2.48
N PRO A 11 -6.28 3.06 -2.81
CA PRO A 11 -4.96 3.58 -3.13
C PRO A 11 -5.16 4.59 -4.26
N ASP A 12 -4.77 5.84 -4.00
CA ASP A 12 -5.02 6.95 -4.93
C ASP A 12 -4.36 6.68 -6.29
N VAL A 13 -3.32 5.84 -6.31
CA VAL A 13 -2.75 5.22 -7.51
C VAL A 13 -2.93 3.71 -7.42
N GLN A 14 -3.70 3.14 -8.34
CA GLN A 14 -4.06 1.73 -8.31
C GLN A 14 -3.01 0.84 -8.98
N THR A 15 -2.23 1.37 -9.92
CA THR A 15 -1.26 0.57 -10.67
C THR A 15 -0.07 1.43 -11.04
N VAL A 16 1.12 0.83 -10.93
CA VAL A 16 2.38 1.46 -11.29
C VAL A 16 2.97 0.65 -12.41
N ILE A 17 3.20 1.30 -13.53
CA ILE A 17 3.79 0.71 -14.71
C ILE A 17 5.22 1.18 -14.79
N SER A 18 6.15 0.24 -14.92
CA SER A 18 7.54 0.53 -15.17
C SER A 18 7.86 0.27 -16.63
N ILE A 19 8.49 1.26 -17.27
CA ILE A 19 8.90 1.21 -18.68
C ILE A 19 10.43 1.22 -18.69
N ASP A 20 11.02 0.16 -19.24
CA ASP A 20 12.45 0.06 -19.48
C ASP A 20 12.81 0.91 -20.72
N PRO A 21 13.70 1.91 -20.60
CA PRO A 21 14.11 2.76 -21.71
C PRO A 21 14.78 1.97 -22.85
N ASP A 22 15.39 0.81 -22.56
CA ASP A 22 16.15 0.00 -23.54
C ASP A 22 15.35 -1.15 -24.16
N SER A 23 14.06 -1.29 -23.83
CA SER A 23 13.17 -2.29 -24.42
C SER A 23 12.73 -1.93 -25.85
N HIS A 24 13.69 -1.79 -26.76
CA HIS A 24 13.48 -1.87 -28.20
C HIS A 24 13.18 -3.32 -28.60
N HIS A 25 12.00 -3.82 -28.26
CA HIS A 25 11.45 -4.96 -28.99
C HIS A 25 11.17 -4.48 -30.42
N GLN A 26 11.85 -5.12 -31.39
CA GLN A 26 11.69 -4.83 -32.82
C GLN A 26 10.21 -4.83 -33.18
N LEU A 27 9.69 -3.65 -33.52
CA LEU A 27 8.33 -3.45 -33.99
C LEU A 27 8.11 -4.33 -35.22
N THR A 28 7.08 -5.17 -35.20
CA THR A 28 6.58 -5.83 -36.42
C THR A 28 5.98 -4.77 -37.33
N ASP A 29 6.13 -4.95 -38.65
CA ASP A 29 5.82 -3.95 -39.68
C ASP A 29 4.36 -3.45 -39.72
N VAL A 30 3.48 -4.00 -38.89
CA VAL A 30 2.06 -3.61 -38.76
C VAL A 30 1.88 -2.33 -37.91
N GLN A 31 2.83 -1.97 -37.04
CA GLN A 31 2.69 -0.79 -36.15
C GLN A 31 3.30 0.51 -36.72
N ARG A 32 3.97 0.48 -37.88
CA ARG A 32 4.53 1.67 -38.54
C ARG A 32 3.51 2.51 -39.31
N LEU A 33 2.28 2.02 -39.50
CA LEU A 33 1.26 2.67 -40.34
C LEU A 33 0.35 3.67 -39.62
N LEU A 34 0.49 3.88 -38.30
CA LEU A 34 -0.45 4.73 -37.54
C LEU A 34 0.08 6.11 -37.10
N PHE A 35 1.35 6.43 -37.29
CA PHE A 35 1.87 7.75 -36.90
C PHE A 35 2.86 8.29 -37.94
N GLY A 36 2.37 9.15 -38.83
CA GLY A 36 3.16 9.94 -39.76
C GLY A 36 4.04 10.97 -39.04
N ALA A 37 5.24 11.15 -39.56
CA ALA A 37 6.30 11.98 -39.02
C ALA A 37 6.22 13.43 -39.51
N GLU A 38 6.52 14.39 -38.64
CA GLU A 38 7.09 15.70 -39.03
C GLU A 38 8.23 16.10 -38.08
N ARG A 39 9.18 16.88 -38.63
CA ARG A 39 10.56 17.13 -38.18
C ARG A 39 10.75 18.53 -37.55
N PRO A 40 11.91 18.82 -36.93
CA PRO A 40 12.05 19.81 -35.85
C PRO A 40 12.53 21.20 -36.31
N GLY A 41 12.15 22.23 -35.54
CA GLY A 41 12.70 23.59 -35.63
C GLY A 41 13.58 23.93 -34.41
N THR A 42 14.76 24.48 -34.68
CA THR A 42 15.83 24.82 -33.73
C THR A 42 15.86 26.32 -33.41
N ASN A 43 16.18 26.69 -32.16
CA ASN A 43 17.11 27.79 -31.77
C ASN A 43 17.25 27.91 -30.22
N PRO A 44 18.44 28.25 -29.67
CA PRO A 44 18.72 28.28 -28.22
C PRO A 44 18.74 29.74 -27.66
N PRO A 45 19.14 30.00 -26.39
CA PRO A 45 18.26 30.32 -25.25
C PRO A 45 18.46 31.76 -24.71
N PRO A 46 17.84 32.12 -23.56
CA PRO A 46 18.54 32.99 -22.62
C PRO A 46 18.59 32.40 -21.19
N ARG A 47 19.79 32.43 -20.60
CA ARG A 47 20.05 32.15 -19.17
C ARG A 47 19.23 33.08 -18.28
N LYS A 48 18.51 32.53 -17.28
CA LYS A 48 17.98 33.31 -16.15
C LYS A 48 18.43 32.72 -14.81
N ARG A 49 18.85 33.65 -13.95
CA ARG A 49 19.44 33.55 -12.60
C ARG A 49 18.84 32.45 -11.70
N ARG A 50 19.72 31.74 -10.99
CA ARG A 50 19.41 30.96 -9.78
C ARG A 50 18.64 31.84 -8.78
N ARG A 51 17.40 31.46 -8.48
CA ARG A 51 16.70 31.86 -7.25
C ARG A 51 16.62 30.60 -6.40
N GLY A 52 17.24 30.62 -5.21
CA GLY A 52 17.18 29.50 -4.28
C GLY A 52 15.72 29.14 -3.99
N GLY A 53 15.35 27.90 -4.31
CA GLY A 53 14.01 27.37 -4.04
C GLY A 53 13.78 27.35 -2.53
N LYS A 54 12.67 27.95 -2.09
CA LYS A 54 12.26 27.92 -0.68
C LYS A 54 11.84 26.49 -0.35
N ILE A 55 12.55 25.87 0.59
CA ILE A 55 12.20 24.57 1.18
C ILE A 55 10.84 24.73 1.85
N TYR A 56 9.87 23.89 1.50
CA TYR A 56 8.49 23.99 1.96
C TYR A 56 8.14 22.84 2.90
N SER A 57 8.91 22.75 3.98
CA SER A 57 8.62 21.91 5.12
C SER A 57 7.77 22.70 6.14
N GLY A 58 6.71 22.10 6.67
CA GLY A 58 5.78 22.77 7.58
C GLY A 58 4.38 22.17 7.67
N CYS A 59 3.62 22.54 8.70
CA CYS A 59 2.25 22.08 8.91
C CYS A 59 1.31 22.53 7.76
N GLY A 60 0.20 21.83 7.56
CA GLY A 60 -0.78 22.11 6.49
C GLY A 60 -1.21 23.58 6.45
N THR A 61 -1.49 24.16 7.61
CA THR A 61 -1.91 25.56 7.73
C THR A 61 -0.83 26.56 7.34
N CYS A 62 0.42 26.36 7.77
CA CYS A 62 1.54 27.24 7.39
C CYS A 62 1.84 27.13 5.90
N ARG A 63 1.72 25.92 5.35
CA ARG A 63 1.85 25.64 3.92
C ARG A 63 0.75 26.32 3.10
N THR A 64 -0.50 26.30 3.53
CA THR A 64 -1.58 27.04 2.84
C THR A 64 -1.35 28.55 2.90
N ARG A 65 -0.84 29.04 4.03
CA ARG A 65 -0.61 30.47 4.28
C ARG A 65 0.68 31.04 3.67
N LYS A 66 1.55 30.21 3.09
CA LYS A 66 2.85 30.65 2.53
C LYS A 66 3.75 31.36 3.53
N ILE A 67 3.73 30.87 4.77
CA ILE A 67 4.57 31.35 5.87
C ILE A 67 5.51 30.24 6.36
N LYS A 68 6.63 30.65 6.97
CA LYS A 68 7.60 29.72 7.56
C LYS A 68 6.97 28.98 8.75
N CYS A 69 7.06 27.66 8.72
CA CYS A 69 6.68 26.80 9.84
C CYS A 69 7.90 26.52 10.70
N ASP A 70 7.70 26.40 12.01
CA ASP A 70 8.73 26.01 12.98
C ASP A 70 8.80 24.50 13.21
N GLU A 71 7.97 23.72 12.49
CA GLU A 71 7.98 22.25 12.48
C GLU A 71 7.80 21.53 13.82
N ARG A 72 7.51 22.30 14.89
CA ARG A 72 7.17 21.77 16.20
C ARG A 72 5.90 20.91 16.11
N GLN A 73 5.97 19.68 16.62
CA GLN A 73 4.86 18.74 16.68
C GLN A 73 4.28 18.68 18.11
N PRO A 74 2.97 18.40 18.29
CA PRO A 74 1.95 18.06 17.28
C PRO A 74 1.35 19.28 16.54
N LYS A 75 1.59 20.50 17.05
CA LYS A 75 1.17 21.75 16.42
C LYS A 75 2.35 22.71 16.36
N CYS A 76 2.51 23.39 15.23
CA CYS A 76 3.55 24.39 15.10
C CYS A 76 3.20 25.63 15.95
N TYR A 77 4.20 26.28 16.52
CA TYR A 77 4.03 27.47 17.36
C TYR A 77 3.33 28.61 16.60
N ASN A 78 3.58 28.71 15.29
CA ASN A 78 3.04 29.79 14.47
C ASN A 78 1.51 29.68 14.27
N CYS A 79 0.97 28.46 14.32
CA CYS A 79 -0.47 28.22 14.34
C CYS A 79 -1.04 28.21 15.77
N GLU A 80 -0.30 27.71 16.75
CA GLU A 80 -0.71 27.71 18.16
C GLU A 80 -0.97 29.12 18.70
N ARG A 81 -0.10 30.09 18.39
CA ARG A 81 -0.31 31.48 18.82
C ARG A 81 -1.39 32.23 18.02
N SER A 82 -1.85 31.65 16.93
CA SER A 82 -2.84 32.30 16.07
C SER A 82 -4.22 32.20 16.71
N ARG A 83 -4.88 33.33 16.93
CA ARG A 83 -6.28 33.36 17.38
C ARG A 83 -7.30 33.09 16.27
N ILE A 84 -6.83 32.97 15.03
CA ILE A 84 -7.66 32.90 13.81
C ILE A 84 -7.55 31.54 13.11
N TYR A 85 -6.42 30.84 13.25
CA TYR A 85 -6.10 29.67 12.44
C TYR A 85 -5.79 28.48 13.34
N VAL A 86 -6.50 27.37 13.13
CA VAL A 86 -6.21 26.09 13.78
C VAL A 86 -5.06 25.40 13.02
N CYS A 87 -4.13 24.77 13.75
CA CYS A 87 -3.05 24.01 13.13
C CYS A 87 -3.57 22.67 12.60
N ASP A 88 -3.56 22.48 11.28
CA ASP A 88 -3.95 21.25 10.58
C ASP A 88 -2.92 20.12 10.74
N GLY A 89 -1.96 20.28 11.65
CA GLY A 89 -0.90 19.32 11.89
C GLY A 89 0.06 19.13 10.71
N PHE A 90 0.93 18.15 10.86
CA PHE A 90 1.81 17.64 9.81
C PHE A 90 1.12 16.38 9.31
N GLU A 91 0.80 16.32 8.02
CA GLU A 91 0.13 15.14 7.48
C GLU A 91 1.08 13.95 7.59
N ASN A 92 0.63 12.92 8.32
CA ASN A 92 1.30 11.62 8.32
C ASN A 92 1.29 11.09 6.89
N ASN A 93 2.44 10.61 6.42
CA ASN A 93 2.69 10.12 5.05
C ASN A 93 1.85 8.90 4.65
N SER A 94 0.93 8.45 5.50
CA SER A 94 0.11 7.27 5.32
C SER A 94 -1.04 7.56 4.35
N THR A 95 -0.76 7.45 3.05
CA THR A 95 -1.75 7.14 1.99
C THR A 95 -1.05 6.87 0.66
N ALA A 96 -0.27 5.79 0.61
CA ALA A 96 0.05 5.08 -0.62
C ALA A 96 0.34 3.61 -0.30
N SER A 97 -0.68 2.77 -0.19
CA SER A 97 -0.50 1.32 -0.23
C SER A 97 0.14 0.97 -1.58
N GLY A 98 1.47 0.82 -1.60
CA GLY A 98 2.26 0.63 -2.82
C GLY A 98 3.08 1.86 -3.26
N SER A 99 3.70 2.59 -2.31
CA SER A 99 4.59 3.71 -2.62
C SER A 99 5.64 3.30 -3.69
N THR A 100 5.72 4.07 -4.78
CA THR A 100 6.75 3.93 -5.82
C THR A 100 8.08 4.55 -5.41
N LEU A 101 8.10 5.20 -4.25
CA LEU A 101 9.25 5.91 -3.70
C LEU A 101 10.49 5.01 -3.64
N PRO A 102 10.41 3.73 -3.20
CA PRO A 102 11.60 2.87 -3.18
C PRO A 102 12.17 2.58 -4.58
N LEU A 103 11.37 2.66 -5.64
CA LEU A 103 11.85 2.50 -7.01
C LEU A 103 12.63 3.73 -7.48
N LEU A 104 12.16 4.92 -7.10
CA LEU A 104 12.86 6.18 -7.36
C LEU A 104 14.14 6.34 -6.52
N GLU A 105 14.15 5.78 -5.31
CA GLU A 105 15.28 5.85 -4.37
C GLU A 105 16.37 4.83 -4.68
N SER A 106 16.05 3.74 -5.39
CA SER A 106 17.03 2.73 -5.81
C SER A 106 17.79 3.21 -7.05
N PRO A 107 19.12 3.44 -6.98
CA PRO A 107 19.89 3.91 -8.13
C PRO A 107 19.77 2.96 -9.33
N GLU A 108 19.96 1.66 -9.10
CA GLU A 108 19.85 0.62 -10.12
C GLU A 108 18.47 0.58 -10.78
N ALA A 109 17.40 0.72 -9.99
CA ALA A 109 16.05 0.73 -10.54
C ALA A 109 15.76 2.03 -11.29
N SER A 110 16.18 3.18 -10.77
CA SER A 110 15.93 4.49 -11.38
C SER A 110 16.68 4.69 -12.70
N GLU A 111 17.84 4.03 -12.88
CA GLU A 111 18.58 4.03 -14.16
C GLU A 111 17.90 3.12 -15.21
N ARG A 112 17.28 2.03 -14.76
CA ARG A 112 16.71 1.00 -15.63
C ARG A 112 15.22 1.18 -15.93
N PHE A 113 14.52 1.98 -15.14
CA PHE A 113 13.07 2.06 -15.20
C PHE A 113 12.59 3.50 -15.09
N SER A 114 11.66 3.85 -15.99
CA SER A 114 10.82 5.04 -15.86
C SER A 114 9.45 4.65 -15.32
N ILE A 115 8.87 5.47 -14.45
CA ILE A 115 7.63 5.15 -13.74
C ILE A 115 6.44 5.90 -14.34
N ARG A 116 5.38 5.16 -14.65
CA ARG A 116 4.04 5.65 -14.95
C ARG A 116 3.05 5.21 -13.88
N GLY A 117 2.57 6.15 -13.07
CA GLY A 117 1.46 5.95 -12.14
C GLY A 117 0.10 6.09 -12.81
N ILE A 118 -0.83 5.20 -12.48
CA ILE A 118 -2.22 5.24 -12.96
C ILE A 118 -3.14 5.74 -11.84
N CYS A 119 -3.88 6.80 -12.14
CA CYS A 119 -4.88 7.37 -11.24
C CYS A 119 -6.19 7.59 -12.02
N ARG A 120 -7.35 7.62 -11.35
CA ARG A 120 -8.61 8.07 -11.98
C ARG A 120 -8.74 9.60 -11.98
N ASP A 121 -8.15 10.27 -10.99
CA ASP A 121 -8.17 11.72 -10.84
C ASP A 121 -6.75 12.26 -10.59
N ILE A 122 -6.14 12.75 -11.66
CA ILE A 122 -4.77 13.29 -11.66
C ILE A 122 -4.62 14.61 -10.90
N GLU A 123 -5.73 15.23 -10.48
CA GLU A 123 -5.74 16.50 -9.77
C GLU A 123 -5.69 16.33 -8.24
N LYS A 124 -5.84 15.09 -7.74
CA LYS A 124 -5.68 14.78 -6.32
C LYS A 124 -4.28 15.16 -5.80
N PRO A 125 -4.16 15.58 -4.52
CA PRO A 125 -2.87 15.93 -3.93
C PRO A 125 -1.81 14.82 -4.04
N SER A 126 -2.20 13.56 -3.85
CA SER A 126 -1.32 12.38 -3.99
C SER A 126 -0.78 12.21 -5.41
N ALA A 127 -1.65 12.32 -6.43
CA ALA A 127 -1.25 12.29 -7.84
C ALA A 127 -0.30 13.45 -8.19
N LYS A 128 -0.58 14.65 -7.68
CA LYS A 128 0.30 15.82 -7.85
C LYS A 128 1.66 15.64 -7.19
N ARG A 129 1.73 15.02 -6.01
CA ARG A 129 3.01 14.69 -5.34
C ARG A 129 3.86 13.75 -6.18
N LEU A 130 3.26 12.70 -6.74
CA LEU A 130 3.98 11.75 -7.61
C LEU A 130 4.56 12.44 -8.85
N LYS A 131 3.78 13.33 -9.49
CA LYS A 131 4.29 14.15 -10.62
C LYS A 131 5.53 14.97 -10.22
N VAL A 132 5.53 15.58 -9.03
CA VAL A 132 6.67 16.35 -8.51
C VAL A 132 7.89 15.46 -8.25
N SER A 133 7.67 14.21 -7.85
CA SER A 133 8.74 13.22 -7.65
C SER A 133 9.28 12.60 -8.95
N GLY A 134 8.86 13.08 -10.13
CA GLY A 134 9.35 12.60 -11.42
C GLY A 134 8.58 11.41 -12.01
N VAL A 135 7.43 11.05 -11.44
CA VAL A 135 6.55 10.00 -11.96
C VAL A 135 5.63 10.57 -13.05
N GLU A 136 5.55 9.91 -14.21
CA GLU A 136 4.49 10.19 -15.18
C GLU A 136 3.15 9.75 -14.57
N VAL A 137 2.15 10.64 -14.48
CA VAL A 137 0.83 10.25 -13.93
C VAL A 137 -0.23 10.39 -15.00
N VAL A 138 -0.89 9.27 -15.32
CA VAL A 138 -1.87 9.15 -16.40
C VAL A 138 -3.23 8.76 -15.83
N SER A 139 -4.28 9.33 -16.43
CA SER A 139 -5.66 8.98 -16.09
C SER A 139 -6.08 7.67 -16.73
N ALA A 140 -6.53 6.69 -15.95
CA ALA A 140 -7.18 5.49 -16.48
C ALA A 140 -8.08 4.80 -15.44
N ASP A 141 -9.11 4.12 -15.94
CA ASP A 141 -9.95 3.21 -15.15
C ASP A 141 -9.58 1.76 -15.49
N LEU A 142 -9.18 0.98 -14.47
CA LEU A 142 -8.82 -0.43 -14.62
C LEU A 142 -10.01 -1.32 -15.05
N SER A 143 -11.22 -0.79 -14.91
CA SER A 143 -12.46 -1.43 -15.36
C SER A 143 -12.66 -1.29 -16.88
N SER A 144 -11.96 -0.34 -17.52
CA SER A 144 -11.96 -0.10 -18.98
C SER A 144 -10.77 -0.79 -19.62
N GLU A 145 -11.01 -1.88 -20.35
CA GLU A 145 -9.97 -2.56 -21.11
C GLU A 145 -9.24 -1.62 -22.09
N SER A 146 -9.99 -0.71 -22.71
CA SER A 146 -9.41 0.25 -23.66
C SER A 146 -8.41 1.18 -22.98
N ASP A 147 -8.67 1.61 -21.75
CA ASP A 147 -7.76 2.46 -20.99
C ASP A 147 -6.57 1.66 -20.48
N VAL A 148 -6.81 0.46 -19.94
CA VAL A 148 -5.76 -0.49 -19.56
C VAL A 148 -4.79 -0.74 -20.72
N ARG A 149 -5.29 -0.98 -21.94
CA ARG A 149 -4.43 -1.17 -23.13
C ARG A 149 -3.62 0.07 -23.46
N LYS A 150 -4.20 1.25 -23.41
CA LYS A 150 -3.47 2.51 -23.66
C LYS A 150 -2.33 2.69 -22.65
N VAL A 151 -2.59 2.51 -21.36
CA VAL A 151 -1.58 2.77 -20.32
C VAL A 151 -0.51 1.69 -20.23
N LEU A 152 -0.84 0.42 -20.55
CA LEU A 152 0.13 -0.68 -20.60
C LEU A 152 0.94 -0.74 -21.90
N THR A 153 0.57 0.04 -22.92
CA THR A 153 1.33 0.08 -24.17
C THR A 153 2.76 0.55 -23.88
N ARG A 154 3.75 -0.25 -24.35
CA ARG A 154 5.20 -0.08 -24.12
C ARG A 154 5.66 -0.33 -22.68
N ALA A 155 4.82 -0.89 -21.82
CA ALA A 155 5.26 -1.32 -20.50
C ALA A 155 6.16 -2.57 -20.57
N SER A 156 7.17 -2.63 -19.71
CA SER A 156 8.06 -3.80 -19.60
C SER A 156 7.73 -4.60 -18.35
N VAL A 157 7.42 -3.90 -17.26
CA VAL A 157 7.01 -4.46 -15.96
C VAL A 157 5.74 -3.74 -15.49
N VAL A 158 4.79 -4.51 -14.95
CA VAL A 158 3.53 -3.98 -14.43
C VAL A 158 3.42 -4.37 -12.97
N PHE A 159 3.31 -3.38 -12.08
CA PHE A 159 2.95 -3.60 -10.68
C PHE A 159 1.47 -3.28 -10.47
N LEU A 160 0.68 -4.31 -10.19
CA LEU A 160 -0.76 -4.25 -10.05
C LEU A 160 -1.18 -4.36 -8.59
N VAL A 161 -1.94 -3.37 -8.13
CA VAL A 161 -2.69 -3.40 -6.88
C VAL A 161 -4.16 -3.22 -7.21
N THR A 162 -5.01 -4.11 -6.72
CA THR A 162 -6.47 -3.93 -6.81
C THR A 162 -7.00 -3.62 -5.42
N ALA A 163 -8.09 -2.84 -5.37
CA ALA A 163 -8.70 -2.44 -4.12
C ALA A 163 -10.08 -3.08 -3.98
N TYR A 164 -10.29 -3.78 -2.87
CA TYR A 164 -11.61 -4.22 -2.46
C TYR A 164 -12.38 -3.01 -1.94
N SER A 165 -13.53 -2.70 -2.53
CA SER A 165 -14.41 -1.64 -2.03
C SER A 165 -15.18 -2.17 -0.83
N SER A 166 -14.63 -1.97 0.37
CA SER A 166 -15.24 -2.34 1.65
C SER A 166 -16.65 -1.75 1.85
N ASN A 167 -16.91 -0.56 1.30
CA ASN A 167 -18.22 0.10 1.38
C ASN A 167 -19.32 -0.61 0.58
N SER A 168 -18.97 -1.34 -0.47
CA SER A 168 -19.93 -2.03 -1.34
C SER A 168 -19.93 -3.54 -1.19
N CYS A 169 -19.00 -4.10 -0.40
CA CYS A 169 -18.73 -5.53 -0.28
C CYS A 169 -18.66 -6.26 -1.64
N ASN A 170 -18.25 -5.55 -2.69
CA ASN A 170 -18.34 -6.02 -4.06
C ASN A 170 -16.96 -6.44 -4.57
N LYS A 171 -16.66 -7.74 -4.43
CA LYS A 171 -15.41 -8.32 -4.97
C LYS A 171 -15.35 -8.35 -6.49
N LYS A 172 -16.49 -8.25 -7.18
CA LYS A 172 -16.55 -8.41 -8.64
C LYS A 172 -15.76 -7.32 -9.35
N ILE A 173 -15.87 -6.07 -8.89
CA ILE A 173 -15.12 -4.94 -9.47
C ILE A 173 -13.62 -5.20 -9.36
N GLU A 174 -13.16 -5.61 -8.18
CA GLU A 174 -11.76 -5.91 -7.94
C GLU A 174 -11.24 -7.04 -8.84
N ILE A 175 -12.01 -8.13 -8.92
CA ILE A 175 -11.69 -9.30 -9.75
C ILE A 175 -11.65 -8.90 -11.24
N ASP A 176 -12.64 -8.15 -11.71
CA ASP A 176 -12.72 -7.72 -13.11
C ASP A 176 -11.53 -6.82 -13.47
N GLN A 177 -11.17 -5.87 -12.61
CA GLN A 177 -9.99 -5.02 -12.78
C GLN A 177 -8.70 -5.85 -12.87
N GLY A 178 -8.52 -6.79 -11.94
CA GLY A 178 -7.36 -7.67 -11.92
C GLY A 178 -7.26 -8.53 -13.18
N LYS A 179 -8.37 -9.14 -13.60
CA LYS A 179 -8.45 -9.96 -14.82
C LYS A 179 -8.22 -9.14 -16.09
N ASN A 180 -8.74 -7.91 -16.16
CA ASN A 180 -8.52 -7.00 -17.27
C ASN A 180 -7.05 -6.68 -17.46
N VAL A 181 -6.37 -6.23 -16.40
CA VAL A 181 -4.93 -5.91 -16.44
C VAL A 181 -4.12 -7.15 -16.82
N ALA A 182 -4.42 -8.31 -16.22
CA ALA A 182 -3.71 -9.55 -16.50
C ALA A 182 -3.86 -9.99 -17.97
N ARG A 183 -5.07 -9.93 -18.51
CA ARG A 183 -5.36 -10.31 -19.91
C ARG A 183 -4.69 -9.36 -20.90
N VAL A 184 -4.82 -8.04 -20.71
CA VAL A 184 -4.18 -7.06 -21.59
C VAL A 184 -2.65 -7.17 -21.49
N SER A 185 -2.11 -7.44 -20.30
CA SER A 185 -0.68 -7.70 -20.12
C SER A 185 -0.22 -8.92 -20.93
N LYS A 186 -1.04 -9.98 -20.96
CA LYS A 186 -0.78 -11.15 -21.81
C LYS A 186 -0.80 -10.77 -23.29
N GLU A 187 -1.83 -10.08 -23.76
CA GLU A 187 -1.98 -9.73 -25.17
C GLU A 187 -0.86 -8.80 -25.68
N LEU A 188 -0.41 -7.85 -24.84
CA LEU A 188 0.66 -6.90 -25.18
C LEU A 188 2.07 -7.49 -25.05
N GLY A 189 2.23 -8.72 -24.59
CA GLY A 189 3.56 -9.31 -24.47
C GLY A 189 4.37 -8.81 -23.25
N ILE A 190 3.71 -8.29 -22.20
CA ILE A 190 4.41 -7.74 -21.03
C ILE A 190 5.37 -8.75 -20.42
N GLY A 191 6.61 -8.32 -20.16
CA GLY A 191 7.71 -9.17 -19.73
C GLY A 191 7.63 -9.64 -18.29
N HIS A 192 6.97 -8.89 -17.40
CA HIS A 192 6.78 -9.27 -16.00
C HIS A 192 5.55 -8.59 -15.38
N LEU A 193 4.62 -9.38 -14.83
CA LEU A 193 3.50 -8.88 -14.02
C LEU A 193 3.78 -9.16 -12.54
N ILE A 194 3.84 -8.12 -11.72
CA ILE A 194 3.95 -8.23 -10.26
C ILE A 194 2.58 -7.86 -9.68
N PHE A 195 1.93 -8.82 -9.02
CA PHE A 195 0.60 -8.62 -8.46
C PHE A 195 0.63 -8.63 -6.93
N SER A 196 0.02 -7.61 -6.31
CA SER A 196 -0.24 -7.58 -4.87
C SER A 196 -1.40 -8.51 -4.53
N SER A 197 -1.07 -9.74 -4.13
CA SER A 197 -2.03 -10.83 -3.92
C SER A 197 -2.31 -11.07 -2.43
N LEU A 198 -3.22 -12.00 -2.15
CA LEU A 198 -3.44 -12.63 -0.84
C LEU A 198 -3.76 -14.13 -1.04
N LEU A 199 -3.64 -14.93 0.02
CA LEU A 199 -3.99 -16.35 -0.03
C LEU A 199 -5.51 -16.54 -0.10
N SER A 200 -5.98 -17.65 -0.69
CA SER A 200 -7.41 -17.99 -0.60
C SER A 200 -7.70 -18.62 0.77
N VAL A 201 -8.45 -17.91 1.59
CA VAL A 201 -8.92 -18.40 2.90
C VAL A 201 -9.93 -19.53 2.70
N THR A 202 -10.86 -19.37 1.75
CA THR A 202 -11.86 -20.40 1.45
C THR A 202 -11.22 -21.70 1.00
N GLU A 203 -10.27 -21.66 0.06
CA GLU A 203 -9.59 -22.86 -0.43
C GLU A 203 -8.73 -23.50 0.67
N SER A 204 -7.95 -22.69 1.40
CA SER A 204 -7.03 -23.18 2.43
C SER A 204 -7.74 -23.82 3.63
N THR A 205 -9.01 -23.49 3.85
CA THR A 205 -9.83 -24.03 4.94
C THR A 205 -10.86 -25.06 4.45
N ASN A 206 -10.75 -25.54 3.21
CA ASN A 206 -11.73 -26.44 2.59
C ASN A 206 -13.18 -25.91 2.70
N GLY A 207 -13.35 -24.60 2.62
CA GLY A 207 -14.63 -23.92 2.69
C GLY A 207 -15.21 -23.79 4.10
N GLN A 208 -14.45 -24.01 5.17
CA GLN A 208 -14.94 -23.74 6.54
C GLN A 208 -15.12 -22.24 6.79
N LEU A 209 -14.19 -21.42 6.31
CA LEU A 209 -14.26 -19.96 6.33
C LEU A 209 -14.56 -19.49 4.91
N LYS A 210 -15.59 -18.65 4.72
CA LYS A 210 -16.11 -18.30 3.38
C LYS A 210 -16.27 -16.81 3.17
N HIS A 211 -16.12 -16.02 4.22
CA HIS A 211 -16.49 -14.61 4.21
C HIS A 211 -15.30 -13.68 4.02
N ALA A 212 -14.04 -14.15 4.06
CA ALA A 212 -12.85 -13.33 3.86
C ALA A 212 -12.67 -12.88 2.38
N GLN A 213 -13.62 -12.10 1.85
CA GLN A 213 -13.69 -11.74 0.44
C GLN A 213 -12.48 -10.95 -0.04
N GLU A 214 -11.90 -10.09 0.81
CA GLU A 214 -10.70 -9.32 0.50
C GLU A 214 -9.47 -10.21 0.20
N PHE A 215 -9.41 -11.39 0.82
CA PHE A 215 -8.38 -12.39 0.56
C PHE A 215 -8.71 -13.20 -0.70
N ASP A 216 -9.93 -13.72 -0.76
CA ASP A 216 -10.35 -14.63 -1.82
C ASP A 216 -10.48 -13.94 -3.19
N SER A 217 -10.81 -12.65 -3.24
CA SER A 217 -10.84 -11.86 -4.49
C SER A 217 -9.46 -11.78 -5.14
N LYS A 218 -8.43 -11.46 -4.36
CA LYS A 218 -7.04 -11.40 -4.83
C LYS A 218 -6.54 -12.78 -5.21
N ALA A 219 -6.85 -13.80 -4.41
CA ALA A 219 -6.48 -15.17 -4.74
C ALA A 219 -7.13 -15.66 -6.06
N GLU A 220 -8.36 -15.22 -6.36
CA GLU A 220 -9.02 -15.51 -7.63
C GLU A 220 -8.30 -14.84 -8.82
N VAL A 221 -7.90 -13.57 -8.68
CA VAL A 221 -7.11 -12.87 -9.70
C VAL A 221 -5.76 -13.56 -9.90
N GLU A 222 -5.08 -13.97 -8.82
CA GLU A 222 -3.84 -14.74 -8.93
C GLU A 222 -4.04 -16.06 -9.67
N ARG A 223 -5.08 -16.85 -9.34
CA ARG A 223 -5.38 -18.09 -10.07
C ARG A 223 -5.59 -17.84 -11.56
N PHE A 224 -6.28 -16.75 -11.91
CA PHE A 224 -6.45 -16.36 -13.31
C PHE A 224 -5.12 -16.00 -13.98
N ILE A 225 -4.27 -15.21 -13.33
CA ILE A 225 -2.93 -14.87 -13.84
C ILE A 225 -2.09 -16.13 -14.07
N ARG A 226 -2.16 -17.11 -13.16
CA ARG A 226 -1.41 -18.38 -13.26
C ARG A 226 -1.82 -19.26 -14.44
N GLN A 227 -3.01 -19.06 -15.02
CA GLN A 227 -3.43 -19.76 -16.25
C GLN A 227 -2.67 -19.27 -17.47
N PHE A 228 -1.99 -18.13 -17.37
CA PHE A 228 -1.10 -17.67 -18.39
C PHE A 228 0.26 -18.31 -18.15
N GLU A 229 0.83 -18.97 -19.16
CA GLU A 229 2.21 -19.53 -19.15
C GLU A 229 3.30 -18.44 -18.97
N LYS A 230 2.90 -17.25 -18.54
CA LYS A 230 3.68 -16.02 -18.53
C LYS A 230 4.29 -15.73 -17.15
N PRO A 231 5.41 -14.99 -17.16
CA PRO A 231 6.14 -14.54 -15.98
C PRO A 231 5.31 -13.61 -15.07
N ALA A 232 4.77 -14.15 -13.98
CA ALA A 232 4.17 -13.35 -12.92
C ALA A 232 4.82 -13.61 -11.56
N THR A 233 4.88 -12.59 -10.71
CA THR A 233 5.29 -12.69 -9.31
C THR A 233 4.17 -12.17 -8.43
N PHE A 234 3.91 -12.86 -7.32
CA PHE A 234 2.85 -12.51 -6.39
C PHE A 234 3.47 -12.02 -5.10
N VAL A 235 3.26 -10.76 -4.73
CA VAL A 235 3.77 -10.19 -3.47
C VAL A 235 2.58 -10.06 -2.52
N LEU A 236 2.65 -10.73 -1.38
CA LEU A 236 1.55 -10.80 -0.41
C LEU A 236 1.95 -9.97 0.82
N PRO A 237 1.35 -8.79 1.06
CA PRO A 237 1.70 -7.95 2.20
C PRO A 237 1.28 -8.60 3.53
N GLY A 238 1.97 -8.24 4.61
CA GLY A 238 1.53 -8.49 5.99
C GLY A 238 0.59 -7.38 6.46
N PHE A 239 0.27 -7.39 7.76
CA PHE A 239 -0.40 -6.26 8.40
C PHE A 239 0.50 -5.04 8.39
N TYR A 240 -0.09 -3.88 8.07
CA TYR A 240 0.67 -2.65 8.05
C TYR A 240 0.93 -2.19 9.47
N MET A 241 2.18 -1.90 9.80
CA MET A 241 2.56 -1.39 11.12
C MET A 241 1.80 -0.11 11.49
N SER A 242 1.45 0.70 10.49
CA SER A 242 0.65 1.92 10.62
C SER A 242 -0.81 1.71 11.07
N LEU A 243 -1.31 0.47 11.07
CA LEU A 243 -2.64 0.16 11.61
C LEU A 243 -2.62 0.02 13.14
N PHE A 244 -1.45 -0.17 13.76
CA PHE A 244 -1.31 -0.28 15.21
C PHE A 244 -1.18 1.10 15.87
N THR A 245 -1.98 2.06 15.44
CA THR A 245 -1.97 3.46 15.91
C THR A 245 -3.27 3.83 16.61
N PRO A 246 -3.29 4.89 17.45
CA PRO A 246 -4.50 5.29 18.16
C PRO A 246 -5.67 5.61 17.22
N GLY A 247 -6.82 4.98 17.45
CA GLY A 247 -8.02 5.14 16.61
C GLY A 247 -8.12 4.15 15.44
N GLN A 248 -7.10 3.32 15.25
CA GLN A 248 -7.13 2.13 14.38
C GLN A 248 -7.23 0.89 15.29
N TYR A 249 -6.23 -0.01 15.30
CA TYR A 249 -6.24 -1.18 16.20
C TYR A 249 -6.04 -0.82 17.68
N LEU A 250 -5.43 0.34 17.99
CA LEU A 250 -5.28 0.77 19.37
C LEU A 250 -6.46 1.65 19.79
N THR A 251 -7.36 1.08 20.58
CA THR A 251 -8.57 1.77 21.05
C THR A 251 -8.33 2.42 22.40
N ARG A 252 -8.77 3.66 22.59
CA ARG A 252 -8.56 4.37 23.87
C ARG A 252 -9.50 3.84 24.96
N SER A 253 -8.92 3.52 26.12
CA SER A 253 -9.69 3.14 27.30
C SER A 253 -10.60 4.29 27.73
N ARG A 254 -11.81 3.95 28.16
CA ARG A 254 -12.74 4.93 28.75
C ARG A 254 -12.34 5.37 30.15
N GLN A 255 -11.50 4.59 30.83
CA GLN A 255 -11.12 4.81 32.22
C GLN A 255 -9.82 5.62 32.36
N ASP A 256 -8.91 5.49 31.39
CA ASP A 256 -7.63 6.16 31.38
C ASP A 256 -7.29 6.63 29.96
N ALA A 257 -7.18 7.95 29.77
CA ALA A 257 -6.87 8.53 28.48
C ALA A 257 -5.46 8.18 27.99
N GLN A 258 -4.52 7.80 28.86
CA GLN A 258 -3.17 7.36 28.50
C GLN A 258 -3.07 5.84 28.32
N LEU A 259 -4.18 5.11 28.44
CA LEU A 259 -4.23 3.67 28.22
C LEU A 259 -4.97 3.36 26.93
N LEU A 260 -4.29 2.66 26.02
CA LEU A 260 -4.88 2.06 24.83
C LEU A 260 -5.01 0.54 25.02
N GLN A 261 -5.97 -0.04 24.32
CA GLN A 261 -6.27 -1.46 24.32
C GLN A 261 -6.13 -1.97 22.88
N LEU A 262 -5.34 -3.03 22.71
CA LEU A 262 -5.27 -3.84 21.50
C LEU A 262 -6.14 -5.08 21.74
N GLU A 263 -7.39 -4.98 21.31
CA GLU A 263 -8.42 -5.99 21.56
C GLU A 263 -8.79 -6.68 20.25
N GLU A 264 -8.39 -7.94 20.09
CA GLU A 264 -8.64 -8.68 18.87
C GLU A 264 -9.17 -10.07 19.19
N PRO A 265 -9.94 -10.69 18.28
CA PRO A 265 -10.47 -12.02 18.50
C PRO A 265 -9.41 -13.05 18.13
N VAL A 266 -8.26 -13.04 18.81
CA VAL A 266 -7.16 -13.99 18.68
C VAL A 266 -6.41 -14.08 20.01
N SER A 267 -5.66 -15.17 20.21
CA SER A 267 -4.83 -15.32 21.39
C SER A 267 -3.72 -14.28 21.43
N THR A 268 -3.66 -13.51 22.53
CA THR A 268 -2.70 -12.40 22.69
C THR A 268 -1.24 -12.86 22.70
N SER A 269 -1.00 -14.09 23.16
CA SER A 269 0.34 -14.63 23.44
C SER A 269 0.81 -15.68 22.43
N SER A 270 -0.08 -16.19 21.57
CA SER A 270 0.27 -17.31 20.66
C SER A 270 -0.05 -17.06 19.19
N THR A 271 -1.08 -16.28 18.87
CA THR A 271 -1.42 -15.98 17.47
C THR A 271 -0.46 -14.92 16.94
N LYS A 272 0.20 -15.20 15.82
CA LYS A 272 1.20 -14.31 15.23
C LYS A 272 0.69 -13.59 13.97
N SER A 273 0.91 -12.29 13.94
CA SER A 273 0.62 -11.39 12.82
C SER A 273 1.91 -11.00 12.10
N PRO A 274 2.08 -11.29 10.81
CA PRO A 274 3.21 -10.78 10.04
C PRO A 274 3.07 -9.27 9.85
N LEU A 275 4.06 -8.49 10.25
CA LEU A 275 4.04 -7.03 10.17
C LEU A 275 4.99 -6.50 9.10
N ILE A 276 4.58 -5.43 8.41
CA ILE A 276 5.39 -4.70 7.43
C ILE A 276 5.20 -3.18 7.56
N ASP A 277 6.29 -2.42 7.43
CA ASP A 277 6.20 -0.99 7.13
C ASP A 277 5.83 -0.84 5.65
N ILE A 278 4.54 -0.68 5.38
CA ILE A 278 3.99 -0.63 4.02
C ILE A 278 4.58 0.50 3.17
N ASP A 279 4.93 1.61 3.80
CA ASP A 279 5.40 2.82 3.10
C ASP A 279 6.87 2.71 2.71
N LYS A 280 7.69 2.02 3.52
CA LYS A 280 9.14 1.88 3.29
C LYS A 280 9.54 0.56 2.65
N ASP A 281 8.92 -0.55 3.06
CA ASP A 281 9.44 -1.88 2.78
C ASP A 281 8.71 -2.61 1.66
N PHE A 282 7.40 -2.41 1.51
CA PHE A 282 6.66 -3.14 0.49
C PHE A 282 7.11 -2.78 -0.94
N GLY A 283 7.36 -1.50 -1.21
CA GLY A 283 7.92 -1.06 -2.48
C GLY A 283 9.31 -1.66 -2.75
N ARG A 284 10.11 -1.93 -1.72
CA ARG A 284 11.42 -2.59 -1.89
C ARG A 284 11.26 -4.04 -2.37
N SER A 285 10.23 -4.76 -1.91
CA SER A 285 9.90 -6.10 -2.43
C SER A 285 9.53 -6.06 -3.92
N VAL A 286 8.77 -5.04 -4.34
CA VAL A 286 8.40 -4.81 -5.75
C VAL A 286 9.62 -4.46 -6.60
N VAL A 287 10.49 -3.57 -6.13
CA VAL A 287 11.73 -3.19 -6.82
C VAL A 287 12.62 -4.40 -7.05
N ALA A 288 12.83 -5.19 -6.00
CA ALA A 288 13.69 -6.34 -6.09
C ALA A 288 13.08 -7.46 -6.97
N ALA A 289 11.76 -7.65 -6.93
CA ALA A 289 11.07 -8.51 -7.90
C ALA A 289 11.27 -8.02 -9.34
N SER A 290 11.22 -6.70 -9.57
CA SER A 290 11.42 -6.08 -10.89
C SER A 290 12.85 -6.27 -11.42
N LEU A 291 13.87 -6.12 -10.56
CA LEU A 291 15.28 -6.23 -10.95
C LEU A 291 15.76 -7.67 -11.12
N LYS A 292 15.26 -8.59 -10.28
CA LYS A 292 15.71 -9.99 -10.21
C LYS A 292 14.64 -10.96 -10.73
N ARG A 293 13.91 -10.57 -11.77
CA ARG A 293 12.74 -11.25 -12.37
C ARG A 293 12.79 -12.77 -12.33
N ASP A 294 13.82 -13.39 -12.91
CA ASP A 294 13.88 -14.84 -13.12
C ASP A 294 13.93 -15.62 -11.80
N SER A 295 14.40 -14.99 -10.72
CA SER A 295 14.38 -15.59 -9.39
C SER A 295 12.97 -15.63 -8.77
N PHE A 296 11.99 -14.91 -9.33
CA PHE A 296 10.65 -14.70 -8.75
C PHE A 296 9.47 -15.18 -9.59
N LEU A 297 9.71 -15.64 -10.81
CA LEU A 297 8.63 -16.08 -11.69
C LEU A 297 7.87 -17.26 -11.07
N GLY A 298 6.54 -17.14 -11.07
CA GLY A 298 5.61 -18.12 -10.51
C GLY A 298 5.52 -18.14 -8.98
N LYS A 299 6.40 -17.42 -8.27
CA LYS A 299 6.54 -17.50 -6.82
C LYS A 299 5.61 -16.52 -6.09
N ARG A 300 5.25 -16.91 -4.87
CA ARG A 300 4.64 -16.04 -3.86
C ARG A 300 5.74 -15.52 -2.93
N VAL A 301 5.79 -14.21 -2.72
CA VAL A 301 6.70 -13.52 -1.81
C VAL A 301 5.87 -13.00 -0.64
N TYR A 302 6.11 -13.52 0.55
CA TYR A 302 5.44 -13.06 1.77
C TYR A 302 6.14 -11.81 2.31
N ALA A 303 5.57 -10.65 2.03
CA ALA A 303 6.15 -9.35 2.37
C ALA A 303 5.82 -8.95 3.81
N ALA A 304 6.68 -9.40 4.71
CA ALA A 304 6.71 -9.01 6.12
C ALA A 304 8.14 -8.97 6.64
N GLN A 305 8.36 -8.17 7.69
CA GLN A 305 9.64 -8.12 8.39
C GLN A 305 9.76 -9.28 9.38
N ALA A 306 8.77 -9.45 10.25
CA ALA A 306 8.66 -10.55 11.19
C ALA A 306 7.19 -10.76 11.61
N CYS A 307 6.93 -11.86 12.33
CA CYS A 307 5.60 -12.17 12.87
C CYS A 307 5.59 -11.93 14.38
N TYR A 308 4.58 -11.19 14.86
CA TYR A 308 4.47 -10.75 16.25
C TYR A 308 3.15 -11.19 16.86
N THR A 309 3.15 -11.54 18.15
CA THR A 309 1.92 -11.69 18.94
C THR A 309 1.40 -10.32 19.39
N LEU A 310 0.15 -10.24 19.85
CA LEU A 310 -0.38 -8.97 20.38
C LEU A 310 0.43 -8.52 21.60
N ASP A 311 0.87 -9.45 22.45
CA ASP A 311 1.68 -9.15 23.63
C ASP A 311 3.06 -8.62 23.26
N GLU A 312 3.69 -9.16 22.21
CA GLU A 312 4.95 -8.63 21.67
C GLU A 312 4.76 -7.21 21.09
N ILE A 313 3.66 -6.97 20.37
CA ILE A 313 3.31 -5.65 19.84
C ILE A 313 3.14 -4.66 20.99
N ALA A 314 2.32 -4.98 21.99
CA ALA A 314 2.08 -4.12 23.15
C ALA A 314 3.36 -3.88 23.97
N ALA A 315 4.23 -4.88 24.09
CA ALA A 315 5.53 -4.71 24.76
C ALA A 315 6.41 -3.68 24.03
N VAL A 316 6.45 -3.70 22.70
CA VAL A 316 7.17 -2.69 21.90
C VAL A 316 6.56 -1.31 22.07
N VAL A 317 5.22 -1.19 22.01
CA VAL A 317 4.53 0.08 22.27
C VAL A 317 4.89 0.62 23.66
N ASN A 318 4.79 -0.21 24.69
CA ASN A 318 5.08 0.19 26.07
C ASN A 318 6.55 0.59 26.29
N LYS A 319 7.49 -0.01 25.55
CA LYS A 319 8.91 0.36 25.60
C LYS A 319 9.14 1.83 25.24
N PHE A 320 8.28 2.42 24.41
CA PHE A 320 8.41 3.80 23.92
C PHE A 320 7.33 4.74 24.44
N GLU A 321 6.68 4.41 25.57
CA GLU A 321 5.65 5.25 26.21
C GLU A 321 6.07 6.72 26.33
N LEU A 322 7.34 7.00 26.67
CA LEU A 322 7.85 8.38 26.80
C LEU A 322 7.86 9.18 25.48
N ILE A 323 7.86 8.51 24.32
CA ILE A 323 7.85 9.15 23.01
C ILE A 323 6.42 9.54 22.61
N HIS A 324 5.45 8.64 22.78
CA HIS A 324 4.08 8.83 22.29
C HIS A 324 3.03 9.13 23.37
N GLY A 325 3.38 8.98 24.65
CA GLY A 325 2.57 9.41 25.80
C GLY A 325 1.38 8.51 26.13
N PHE A 326 1.44 7.23 25.77
CA PHE A 326 0.41 6.24 26.12
C PHE A 326 0.99 4.84 26.30
N ARG A 327 0.27 3.99 27.03
CA ARG A 327 0.53 2.55 27.18
C ARG A 327 -0.48 1.74 26.40
N CYS A 328 -0.14 0.49 26.12
CA CYS A 328 -0.97 -0.49 25.48
C CYS A 328 -1.13 -1.73 26.36
N VAL A 329 -2.36 -2.20 26.52
CA VAL A 329 -2.68 -3.53 27.06
C VAL A 329 -3.39 -4.36 26.00
N THR A 330 -3.30 -5.68 26.10
CA THR A 330 -3.90 -6.61 25.16
C THR A 330 -5.12 -7.27 25.78
N ARG A 331 -6.09 -7.64 24.94
CA ARG A 331 -7.22 -8.49 25.35
C ARG A 331 -7.64 -9.38 24.19
N GLU A 332 -7.79 -10.67 24.47
CA GLU A 332 -8.48 -11.58 23.55
C GLU A 332 -9.99 -11.36 23.67
N VAL A 333 -10.64 -11.17 22.53
CA VAL A 333 -12.09 -10.90 22.44
C VAL A 333 -12.83 -12.14 21.91
N PRO A 334 -13.85 -12.65 22.61
CA PRO A 334 -14.70 -13.70 22.07
C PRO A 334 -15.38 -13.31 20.74
N ASP A 335 -15.63 -14.29 19.86
CA ASP A 335 -16.23 -14.06 18.54
C ASP A 335 -17.58 -13.32 18.61
N ASP A 336 -18.44 -13.70 19.56
CA ASP A 336 -19.75 -13.09 19.79
C ASP A 336 -19.62 -11.65 20.29
N GLU A 337 -18.65 -11.38 21.17
CA GLU A 337 -18.34 -10.03 21.60
C GLU A 337 -17.85 -9.20 20.43
N PHE A 338 -16.90 -9.69 19.63
CA PHE A 338 -16.36 -9.00 18.45
C PHE A 338 -17.46 -8.64 17.43
N LEU A 339 -18.39 -9.58 17.16
CA LEU A 339 -19.54 -9.34 16.28
C LEU A 339 -20.58 -8.36 16.87
N SER A 340 -20.64 -8.25 18.19
CA SER A 340 -21.57 -7.34 18.89
C SER A 340 -21.04 -5.90 19.00
N GLN A 341 -19.72 -5.72 18.86
CA GLN A 341 -19.12 -4.39 18.85
C GLN A 341 -19.76 -3.57 17.74
N ARG A 342 -20.14 -2.31 18.02
CA ARG A 342 -20.78 -1.50 16.99
C ARG A 342 -19.81 -1.35 15.82
N PRO A 343 -20.26 -1.68 14.61
CA PRO A 343 -19.38 -1.67 13.48
C PRO A 343 -18.89 -0.28 13.11
N VAL A 344 -17.75 -0.27 12.42
CA VAL A 344 -17.22 0.83 11.62
C VAL A 344 -18.37 1.47 10.83
N SER A 345 -18.51 2.79 10.85
CA SER A 345 -19.67 3.47 10.22
C SER A 345 -19.80 3.13 8.73
N GLY A 346 -21.01 2.78 8.26
CA GLY A 346 -21.29 2.38 6.87
C GLY A 346 -22.62 1.62 6.72
N SER A 347 -23.01 1.24 5.49
CA SER A 347 -24.29 0.57 5.19
C SER A 347 -24.28 -0.97 5.29
N ASN A 348 -23.11 -1.63 5.27
CA ASN A 348 -22.96 -3.11 5.21
C ASN A 348 -22.12 -3.68 6.36
N THR A 349 -22.39 -3.17 7.54
CA THR A 349 -21.48 -3.26 8.67
C THR A 349 -21.28 -4.64 9.28
N THR A 350 -22.35 -5.42 9.37
CA THR A 350 -22.32 -6.79 9.91
C THR A 350 -21.56 -7.74 8.98
N GLU A 351 -21.76 -7.62 7.67
CA GLU A 351 -21.02 -8.42 6.69
C GLU A 351 -19.52 -8.19 6.84
N ARG A 352 -19.09 -6.92 6.89
CA ARG A 352 -17.68 -6.58 7.06
C ARG A 352 -17.06 -7.13 8.34
N GLN A 353 -17.79 -7.11 9.46
CA GLN A 353 -17.32 -7.72 10.70
C GLN A 353 -17.15 -9.23 10.58
N ILE A 354 -18.05 -9.91 9.87
CA ILE A 354 -17.93 -11.35 9.60
C ILE A 354 -16.70 -11.62 8.71
N GLU A 355 -16.44 -10.80 7.68
CA GLU A 355 -15.25 -10.96 6.83
C GLU A 355 -13.95 -10.83 7.65
N ILE A 356 -13.87 -9.81 8.51
CA ILE A 356 -12.71 -9.57 9.38
C ILE A 356 -12.56 -10.71 10.40
N LEU A 357 -13.67 -11.19 10.97
CA LEU A 357 -13.63 -12.31 11.90
C LEU A 357 -13.14 -13.60 11.22
N ASP A 358 -13.55 -13.88 9.98
CA ASP A 358 -13.04 -15.02 9.22
C ASP A 358 -11.54 -14.89 8.94
N MET A 359 -11.01 -13.69 8.71
CA MET A 359 -9.55 -13.47 8.66
C MET A 359 -8.89 -13.84 9.99
N TYR A 360 -9.43 -13.41 11.14
CA TYR A 360 -8.86 -13.76 12.44
C TYR A 360 -8.97 -15.26 12.76
N ARG A 361 -10.08 -15.90 12.42
CA ARG A 361 -10.24 -17.36 12.53
C ARG A 361 -9.20 -18.10 11.68
N PHE A 362 -8.92 -17.60 10.48
CA PHE A 362 -7.86 -18.13 9.63
C PHE A 362 -6.48 -17.99 10.30
N MET A 363 -6.23 -16.88 10.99
CA MET A 363 -4.98 -16.69 11.75
C MET A 363 -4.86 -17.63 12.95
N ARG A 364 -5.96 -17.92 13.66
CA ARG A 364 -5.96 -18.88 14.79
C ARG A 364 -5.69 -20.31 14.36
N GLY A 365 -6.15 -20.69 13.17
CA GLY A 365 -6.00 -22.04 12.62
C GLY A 365 -4.76 -22.15 11.73
N PRO A 366 -4.90 -22.06 10.40
CA PRO A 366 -3.78 -22.24 9.46
C PRO A 366 -2.63 -21.21 9.54
N ALA A 367 -2.82 -20.08 10.23
CA ALA A 367 -1.94 -18.90 10.24
C ALA A 367 -1.95 -18.07 8.94
N TYR A 368 -1.66 -16.77 9.07
CA TYR A 368 -1.83 -15.76 8.00
C TYR A 368 -1.14 -16.12 6.66
N TYR A 369 0.04 -16.75 6.72
CA TYR A 369 0.78 -17.22 5.55
C TYR A 369 0.86 -18.74 5.44
N LEU A 370 -0.01 -19.51 6.11
CA LEU A 370 0.08 -20.97 6.15
C LEU A 370 1.45 -21.47 6.64
N ASN A 371 2.06 -20.74 7.59
CA ASN A 371 3.43 -20.94 8.08
C ASN A 371 4.53 -20.84 7.00
N GLY A 372 4.24 -20.15 5.89
CA GLY A 372 5.21 -19.87 4.83
C GLY A 372 6.40 -19.04 5.30
N SER A 373 7.58 -19.36 4.75
CA SER A 373 8.85 -18.70 5.11
C SER A 373 8.93 -17.26 4.60
N LEU A 374 9.41 -16.35 5.46
CA LEU A 374 9.71 -14.95 5.10
C LEU A 374 11.09 -14.79 4.43
N GLU A 375 11.90 -15.85 4.40
CA GLU A 375 13.28 -15.80 3.87
C GLU A 375 13.32 -15.29 2.44
N MET A 376 12.33 -15.64 1.63
CA MET A 376 12.24 -15.15 0.26
C MET A 376 12.22 -13.61 0.26
N ASN A 377 11.32 -12.99 1.01
CA ASN A 377 11.26 -11.54 1.10
C ASN A 377 12.54 -10.92 1.69
N GLN A 378 13.08 -11.52 2.75
CA GLN A 378 14.29 -11.03 3.42
C GLN A 378 15.56 -11.14 2.55
N ASN A 379 15.67 -12.18 1.73
CA ASN A 379 16.79 -12.37 0.80
C ASN A 379 16.65 -11.52 -0.47
N ILE A 380 15.42 -11.17 -0.82
CA ILE A 380 15.09 -10.37 -2.01
C ILE A 380 15.43 -8.90 -1.79
N VAL A 381 14.89 -8.36 -0.71
CA VAL A 381 15.00 -6.95 -0.38
C VAL A 381 16.42 -6.68 0.05
N GLY A 382 17.14 -5.85 -0.71
CA GLY A 382 18.50 -5.47 -0.36
C GLY A 382 18.50 -4.67 0.95
N GLY A 383 19.17 -5.18 1.99
CA GLY A 383 19.28 -4.56 3.30
C GLY A 383 18.20 -5.00 4.30
N LEU A 384 18.31 -4.53 5.54
CA LEU A 384 17.35 -4.87 6.61
C LEU A 384 16.00 -4.19 6.36
N LEU A 385 14.92 -4.90 6.66
CA LEU A 385 13.57 -4.36 6.73
C LEU A 385 13.38 -3.66 8.08
N VAL A 386 12.51 -2.64 8.11
CA VAL A 386 12.22 -1.86 9.32
C VAL A 386 11.52 -2.77 10.32
N THR A 387 12.13 -2.96 11.50
CA THR A 387 11.47 -3.74 12.55
C THR A 387 10.36 -2.92 13.19
N TYR A 388 9.37 -3.59 13.80
CA TYR A 388 8.30 -2.87 14.50
C TYR A 388 8.84 -1.96 15.62
N GLU A 389 9.95 -2.36 16.27
CA GLU A 389 10.62 -1.51 17.26
C GLU A 389 11.16 -0.21 16.65
N GLU A 390 11.77 -0.29 15.46
CA GLU A 390 12.28 0.91 14.78
C GLU A 390 11.15 1.79 14.27
N PHE A 391 10.06 1.17 13.79
CA PHE A 391 8.85 1.88 13.38
C PHE A 391 8.29 2.71 14.53
N VAL A 392 8.08 2.11 15.70
CA VAL A 392 7.56 2.81 16.89
C VAL A 392 8.54 3.87 17.39
N ARG A 393 9.83 3.53 17.52
CA ARG A 393 10.89 4.46 17.96
C ARG A 393 10.98 5.72 17.11
N ASN A 394 10.75 5.59 15.80
CA ASN A 394 10.79 6.70 14.85
C ASN A 394 9.47 7.49 14.77
N GLY A 395 8.55 7.27 15.71
CA GLY A 395 7.27 7.98 15.77
C GLY A 395 6.20 7.42 14.85
N GLY A 396 6.30 6.16 14.41
CA GLY A 396 5.29 5.55 13.54
C GLY A 396 3.89 5.41 14.17
N LEU A 397 3.75 5.70 15.46
CA LEU A 397 2.47 5.66 16.19
C LEU A 397 1.77 7.01 16.35
N ILE A 398 2.40 8.11 15.93
CA ILE A 398 1.95 9.49 16.19
C ILE A 398 1.71 10.28 14.91
#